data_AF-A0AAN3MU20-F1
#
_entry.id   AF-A0AAN3MU20-F1
#
_cell.length_a   1.000
_cell.length_b   1.000
_cell.length_c   1.000
_cell.angle_alpha   90.00
_cell.angle_beta   90.00
_cell.angle_gamma   90.00
#
_symmetry.space_group_name_H-M   'P 1'
#
loop_
_entity.id
_entity.type
_entity.pdbx_description
1 polymer ?
#
loop_
_entity_poly.entity_id
_entity_poly.type
_entity_poly.pdbx_seq_one_letter_code
_entity_poly.pdbx_strand_id
1 'polypeptide(L)'
;MKSTSDLFNEIIPLGRLIHMVNQKKDRLLNEYLSPLDITAAQFKVLCSIRCAACITPVELKKVLSVDLGALTRMLDRLVCKGWVERLPNPNDKRGVLVKLTTSGAAICEQCHQLVGQDLHQELTKKLTADEVATLEHLLKKVLP
;
A
#
# COMPACT_ATOMS: atom_id res chain seq x y z
N MET A 1 -40.72 2.43 -16.89
CA MET A 1 -39.99 2.22 -15.63
C MET A 1 -38.57 1.77 -15.95
N LYS A 2 -37.59 2.67 -15.91
CA LYS A 2 -36.18 2.27 -15.96
C LYS A 2 -35.82 1.70 -14.58
N SER A 3 -35.30 0.47 -14.55
CA SER A 3 -34.89 -0.21 -13.33
C SER A 3 -33.83 0.63 -12.62
N THR A 4 -34.06 0.95 -11.36
CA THR A 4 -33.16 1.70 -10.46
C THR A 4 -31.78 1.02 -10.29
N SER A 5 -31.59 -0.20 -10.84
CA SER A 5 -30.34 -0.95 -10.79
C SER A 5 -29.24 -0.46 -11.74
N ASP A 6 -29.55 0.36 -12.75
CA ASP A 6 -28.58 0.74 -13.81
C ASP A 6 -27.92 2.12 -13.62
N LEU A 7 -28.50 3.01 -12.79
CA LEU A 7 -27.90 4.33 -12.54
C LEU A 7 -26.51 4.24 -11.88
N PHE A 8 -26.25 3.20 -11.10
CA PHE A 8 -24.95 2.99 -10.43
C PHE A 8 -23.82 2.64 -11.40
N ASN A 9 -24.14 2.00 -12.52
CA ASN A 9 -23.17 1.70 -13.59
C ASN A 9 -23.02 2.86 -14.57
N GLU A 10 -24.04 3.73 -14.70
CA GLU A 10 -24.01 4.89 -15.59
C GLU A 10 -23.30 6.11 -14.98
N ILE A 11 -23.34 6.31 -13.65
CA ILE A 11 -22.93 7.58 -13.01
C ILE A 11 -21.57 7.52 -12.29
N ILE A 12 -21.10 6.36 -11.81
CA ILE A 12 -19.77 6.22 -11.17
C ILE A 12 -18.99 4.99 -11.72
N PRO A 13 -18.85 4.81 -13.05
CA PRO A 13 -18.18 3.63 -13.60
C PRO A 13 -16.68 3.60 -13.24
N LEU A 14 -15.99 4.74 -13.34
CA LEU A 14 -14.54 4.78 -13.15
C LEU A 14 -14.13 4.52 -11.68
N GLY A 15 -14.82 5.13 -10.72
CA GLY A 15 -14.54 4.91 -9.30
C GLY A 15 -14.71 3.45 -8.88
N ARG A 16 -15.75 2.77 -9.40
CA ARG A 16 -15.97 1.34 -9.18
C ARG A 16 -14.88 0.48 -9.83
N LEU A 17 -14.47 0.79 -11.05
CA LEU A 17 -13.37 0.10 -11.74
C LEU A 17 -12.05 0.24 -10.98
N ILE A 18 -11.70 1.46 -10.54
CA ILE A 18 -10.50 1.70 -9.73
C ILE A 18 -10.54 0.88 -8.43
N HIS A 19 -11.70 0.86 -7.75
CA HIS A 19 -11.87 0.06 -6.54
C HIS A 19 -11.68 -1.44 -6.79
N MET A 20 -12.30 -1.98 -7.84
CA MET A 20 -12.19 -3.40 -8.20
C MET A 20 -10.76 -3.78 -8.60
N VAL A 21 -10.07 -2.92 -9.35
CA VAL A 21 -8.66 -3.11 -9.70
C VAL A 21 -7.78 -3.08 -8.45
N ASN A 22 -8.01 -2.14 -7.52
CA ASN A 22 -7.29 -2.11 -6.26
C ASN A 22 -7.55 -3.37 -5.41
N GLN A 23 -8.80 -3.86 -5.33
CA GLN A 23 -9.11 -5.12 -4.64
C GLN A 23 -8.38 -6.31 -5.28
N LYS A 24 -8.41 -6.44 -6.61
CA LYS A 24 -7.67 -7.50 -7.32
C LYS A 24 -6.18 -7.43 -7.01
N LYS A 25 -5.59 -6.24 -7.08
CA LYS A 25 -4.18 -5.99 -6.76
C LYS A 25 -3.86 -6.34 -5.30
N ASP A 26 -4.72 -5.98 -4.34
CA ASP A 26 -4.52 -6.29 -2.93
C ASP A 26 -4.67 -7.79 -2.62
N ARG A 27 -5.59 -8.48 -3.32
CA ARG A 27 -5.73 -9.94 -3.21
C ARG A 27 -4.48 -10.66 -3.70
N LEU A 28 -4.06 -10.38 -4.93
CA LEU A 28 -2.85 -10.98 -5.50
C LEU A 28 -1.64 -10.69 -4.62
N LEU A 29 -1.48 -9.44 -4.16
CA LEU A 29 -0.40 -9.07 -3.25
C LEU A 29 -0.40 -9.92 -1.97
N ASN A 30 -1.56 -10.20 -1.36
CA ASN A 30 -1.60 -11.09 -0.20
C ASN A 30 -1.24 -12.55 -0.55
N GLU A 31 -1.64 -13.04 -1.72
CA GLU A 31 -1.29 -14.40 -2.19
C GLU A 31 0.24 -14.53 -2.36
N TYR A 32 0.89 -13.55 -3.01
CA TYR A 32 2.35 -13.53 -3.18
C TYR A 32 3.11 -13.33 -1.87
N LEU A 33 2.57 -12.56 -0.93
CA LEU A 33 3.22 -12.31 0.36
C LEU A 33 2.98 -13.41 1.40
N SER A 34 2.03 -14.32 1.15
CA SER A 34 1.69 -15.42 2.06
C SER A 34 2.90 -16.25 2.53
N PRO A 35 3.90 -16.58 1.69
CA PRO A 35 5.09 -17.32 2.13
C PRO A 35 6.00 -16.57 3.11
N LEU A 36 5.88 -15.23 3.17
CA LEU A 36 6.75 -14.35 3.97
C LEU A 36 6.13 -13.94 5.32
N ASP A 37 4.98 -14.54 5.69
CA ASP A 37 4.21 -14.20 6.89
C ASP A 37 3.96 -12.69 7.03
N ILE A 38 3.68 -12.02 5.91
CA ILE A 38 3.40 -10.59 5.87
C ILE A 38 2.13 -10.33 5.07
N THR A 39 1.29 -9.45 5.59
CA THR A 39 0.08 -9.02 4.90
C THR A 39 0.37 -7.85 3.96
N ALA A 40 -0.45 -7.67 2.92
CA ALA A 40 -0.37 -6.51 2.02
C ALA A 40 -0.44 -5.17 2.79
N ALA A 41 -1.25 -5.09 3.85
CA ALA A 41 -1.38 -3.90 4.68
C ALA A 41 -0.09 -3.60 5.48
N GLN A 42 0.53 -4.62 6.06
CA GLN A 42 1.83 -4.49 6.73
C GLN A 42 2.91 -4.05 5.74
N PHE A 43 2.97 -4.70 4.58
CA PHE A 43 3.94 -4.35 3.54
C PHE A 43 3.79 -2.90 3.06
N LYS A 44 2.57 -2.41 2.82
CA LYS A 44 2.31 -1.00 2.47
C LYS A 44 2.87 -0.03 3.52
N VAL A 45 2.67 -0.32 4.81
CA VAL A 45 3.22 0.49 5.91
C VAL A 45 4.75 0.49 5.87
N LEU A 46 5.39 -0.67 5.71
CA LEU A 46 6.85 -0.75 5.67
C LEU A 46 7.42 0.01 4.47
N CYS A 47 6.80 -0.10 3.28
CA CYS A 47 7.19 0.67 2.10
C CYS A 47 7.08 2.18 2.33
N SER A 48 6.00 2.66 2.93
CA SER A 48 5.84 4.08 3.23
C SER A 48 6.89 4.60 4.22
N ILE A 49 7.24 3.81 5.24
CA ILE A 49 8.31 4.15 6.18
C ILE A 49 9.67 4.14 5.45
N ARG A 50 9.93 3.16 4.58
CA ARG A 50 11.15 3.08 3.77
C ARG A 50 11.34 4.32 2.90
N CYS A 51 10.30 4.76 2.18
CA CYS A 51 10.36 5.93 1.30
C CYS A 51 10.68 7.23 2.06
N ALA A 52 10.17 7.36 3.29
CA ALA A 52 10.42 8.54 4.12
C ALA A 52 11.73 8.44 4.93
N ALA A 53 12.38 7.26 4.97
CA ALA A 53 13.46 6.87 5.88
C ALA A 53 13.11 6.91 7.38
N CYS A 54 12.45 7.97 7.84
CA CYS A 54 11.99 8.20 9.19
C CYS A 54 10.77 9.13 9.16
N ILE A 55 9.67 8.77 9.82
CA ILE A 55 8.39 9.51 9.70
C ILE A 55 7.61 9.49 11.01
N THR A 56 6.79 10.51 11.26
CA THR A 56 5.85 10.47 12.40
C THR A 56 4.63 9.61 12.08
N PRO A 57 3.97 8.97 13.07
CA PRO A 57 2.71 8.26 12.85
C PRO A 57 1.60 9.13 12.25
N VAL A 58 1.59 10.44 12.56
CA VAL A 58 0.61 11.40 12.04
C VAL A 58 0.83 11.68 10.56
N GLU A 59 2.07 11.82 10.12
CA GLU A 59 2.38 11.97 8.70
C GLU A 59 2.14 10.67 7.94
N LEU A 60 2.56 9.54 8.51
CA LEU A 60 2.33 8.22 7.92
C LEU A 60 0.84 7.92 7.73
N LYS A 61 -0.01 8.36 8.65
CA LYS A 61 -1.47 8.33 8.51
C LYS A 61 -1.93 9.07 7.25
N LYS A 62 -1.41 10.29 7.02
CA LYS A 62 -1.78 11.10 5.84
C LYS A 62 -1.37 10.39 4.56
N VAL A 63 -0.14 9.86 4.52
CA VAL A 63 0.40 9.11 3.37
C VAL A 63 -0.45 7.89 3.05
N LEU A 64 -0.84 7.12 4.07
CA LEU A 64 -1.61 5.89 3.90
C LEU A 64 -3.13 6.12 3.80
N SER A 65 -3.60 7.31 4.11
CA SER A 65 -5.04 7.65 4.22
C SER A 65 -5.83 6.66 5.08
N VAL A 66 -5.29 6.31 6.25
CA VAL A 66 -5.91 5.37 7.21
C VAL A 66 -6.33 6.05 8.51
N ASP A 67 -7.11 5.36 9.34
CA ASP A 67 -7.37 5.78 10.71
C ASP A 67 -6.10 5.71 11.58
N LEU A 68 -5.94 6.67 12.51
CA LEU A 68 -4.76 6.74 13.37
C LEU A 68 -4.73 5.60 14.39
N GLY A 69 -5.87 5.21 14.97
CA GLY A 69 -5.96 4.10 15.92
C GLY A 69 -5.69 2.75 15.26
N ALA A 70 -6.11 2.57 14.01
CA ALA A 70 -5.73 1.42 13.21
C ALA A 70 -4.22 1.39 12.90
N LEU A 71 -3.64 2.54 12.53
CA LEU A 71 -2.21 2.67 12.25
C LEU A 71 -1.35 2.39 13.49
N THR A 72 -1.71 2.92 14.66
CA THR A 72 -0.98 2.66 15.91
C THR A 72 -0.92 1.17 16.21
N ARG A 73 -2.07 0.47 16.16
CA ARG A 73 -2.12 -0.99 16.36
C ARG A 73 -1.31 -1.75 15.31
N MET A 74 -1.23 -1.24 14.08
CA MET A 74 -0.39 -1.82 13.03
C MET A 74 1.09 -1.64 13.36
N LEU A 75 1.51 -0.44 13.76
CA LEU A 75 2.88 -0.15 14.17
C LEU A 75 3.30 -1.01 15.37
N ASP A 76 2.41 -1.21 16.35
CA ASP A 76 2.69 -2.11 17.49
C ASP A 76 3.00 -3.54 17.02
N ARG A 77 2.19 -4.09 16.11
CA ARG A 77 2.45 -5.43 15.53
C ARG A 77 3.77 -5.48 14.77
N LEU A 78 4.11 -4.44 14.00
CA LEU A 78 5.36 -4.38 13.25
C LEU A 78 6.59 -4.25 14.16
N VAL A 79 6.45 -3.56 15.29
CA VAL A 79 7.47 -3.51 16.36
C VAL A 79 7.62 -4.89 17.00
N CYS A 80 6.52 -5.59 17.32
CA CYS A 80 6.59 -6.96 17.84
C CYS A 80 7.25 -7.94 16.87
N LYS A 81 7.06 -7.75 15.55
CA LYS A 81 7.79 -8.50 14.50
C LYS A 81 9.25 -8.08 14.33
N GLY A 82 9.68 -7.03 15.03
CA GLY A 82 11.03 -6.49 14.95
C GLY A 82 11.33 -5.76 13.64
N TRP A 83 10.33 -5.42 12.84
CA TRP A 83 10.50 -4.77 11.52
C TRP A 83 10.50 -3.24 11.59
N VAL A 84 9.93 -2.68 12.65
CA VAL A 84 9.86 -1.24 12.89
C VAL A 84 10.38 -0.96 14.29
N GLU A 85 11.07 0.17 14.45
CA GLU A 85 11.44 0.71 15.76
C GLU A 85 10.92 2.14 15.93
N ARG A 86 10.68 2.51 17.19
CA ARG A 86 10.23 3.85 17.58
C ARG A 86 11.40 4.62 18.17
N LEU A 87 11.56 5.86 17.75
CA LEU A 87 12.59 6.78 18.23
C LEU A 87 11.93 8.02 18.85
N PRO A 88 12.55 8.65 19.86
CA PRO A 88 12.14 9.98 20.31
C PRO A 88 12.20 10.96 19.14
N ASN A 89 11.23 11.87 19.02
CA ASN A 89 11.29 12.95 18.05
C ASN A 89 12.14 14.11 18.62
N PRO A 90 13.30 14.46 18.01
CA PRO A 90 14.14 15.56 18.51
C PRO A 90 13.42 16.92 18.49
N ASN A 91 12.44 17.08 17.61
CA ASN A 91 11.71 18.34 17.40
C ASN A 91 10.41 18.43 18.23
N ASP A 92 9.99 17.32 18.85
CA ASP A 92 8.78 17.27 19.67
C ASP A 92 8.96 16.25 20.81
N LYS A 93 9.10 16.74 22.05
CA LYS A 93 9.30 15.89 23.24
C LYS A 93 8.13 14.93 23.50
N ARG A 94 6.95 15.18 22.95
CA ARG A 94 5.77 14.32 23.08
C ARG A 94 5.60 13.40 21.86
N GLY A 95 6.33 13.65 20.79
CA GLY A 95 6.27 12.94 19.53
C GLY A 95 7.22 11.75 19.47
N VAL A 96 6.86 10.80 18.61
CA VAL A 96 7.73 9.68 18.22
C VAL A 96 7.91 9.66 16.71
N LEU A 97 9.08 9.19 16.30
CA LEU A 97 9.38 8.83 14.92
C LEU A 97 9.36 7.31 14.80
N VAL A 98 9.01 6.82 13.61
CA VAL A 98 9.13 5.41 13.25
C VAL A 98 10.10 5.27 12.08
N LYS A 99 10.93 4.24 12.15
CA LYS A 99 11.82 3.84 11.05
C LYS A 99 11.86 2.31 10.94
N LEU A 100 12.33 1.83 9.80
CA LEU A 100 12.62 0.41 9.63
C LEU A 100 13.85 0.01 10.44
N THR A 101 13.81 -1.18 11.01
CA THR A 101 15.01 -1.88 11.48
C THR A 101 15.73 -2.52 10.30
N THR A 102 16.91 -3.09 10.53
CA THR A 102 17.62 -3.88 9.51
C THR A 102 16.77 -5.06 8.99
N SER A 103 16.08 -5.78 9.87
CA SER A 103 15.18 -6.88 9.46
C SER A 103 13.95 -6.36 8.72
N GLY A 104 13.42 -5.20 9.10
CA GLY A 104 12.34 -4.52 8.38
C GLY A 104 12.73 -4.11 6.96
N ALA A 105 13.96 -3.63 6.78
CA ALA A 105 14.50 -3.32 5.47
C ALA A 105 14.71 -4.58 4.62
N ALA A 106 15.20 -5.67 5.23
CA ALA A 106 15.40 -6.95 4.56
C ALA A 106 14.08 -7.58 4.08
N ILE A 107 13.04 -7.60 4.93
CA ILE A 107 11.73 -8.14 4.53
C ILE A 107 11.10 -7.29 3.43
N CYS A 108 11.27 -5.97 3.46
CA CYS A 108 10.81 -5.10 2.36
C CYS A 108 11.46 -5.48 1.03
N GLU A 109 12.77 -5.73 1.04
CA GLU A 109 13.51 -6.09 -0.18
C GLU A 109 13.04 -7.44 -0.70
N GLN A 110 12.90 -8.45 0.17
CA GLN A 110 12.37 -9.76 -0.20
C GLN A 110 10.96 -9.66 -0.80
N CYS A 111 10.08 -8.87 -0.17
CA CYS A 111 8.75 -8.61 -0.71
C CYS A 111 8.81 -7.89 -2.06
N HIS A 112 9.69 -6.91 -2.23
CA HIS A 112 9.81 -6.17 -3.48
C HIS A 112 10.28 -7.07 -4.63
N GLN A 113 11.24 -7.96 -4.38
CA GLN A 113 11.72 -8.93 -5.37
C GLN A 113 10.63 -9.93 -5.76
N LEU A 114 9.92 -10.49 -4.76
CA LEU A 114 8.86 -11.49 -4.98
C LEU A 114 7.63 -10.92 -5.67
N VAL A 115 7.26 -9.68 -5.31
CA VAL A 115 6.06 -9.02 -5.85
C VAL A 115 6.36 -8.33 -7.18
N GLY A 116 7.52 -7.71 -7.34
CA GLY A 116 7.79 -6.73 -8.39
C GLY A 116 7.63 -7.28 -9.81
N GLN A 117 8.07 -8.50 -10.08
CA GLN A 117 7.98 -9.08 -11.43
C GLN A 117 6.68 -9.87 -11.61
N ASP A 118 6.36 -10.78 -10.69
CA ASP A 118 5.24 -11.69 -10.87
C ASP A 118 3.88 -10.99 -10.68
N LEU A 119 3.74 -10.08 -9.69
CA LEU A 119 2.49 -9.34 -9.50
C LEU A 119 2.22 -8.40 -10.68
N HIS A 120 3.26 -7.73 -11.18
CA HIS A 120 3.12 -6.84 -12.33
C HIS A 120 2.61 -7.64 -13.54
N GLN A 121 3.27 -8.75 -13.87
CA GLN A 121 2.87 -9.62 -14.97
C GLN A 121 1.44 -10.15 -14.80
N GLU A 122 1.07 -10.66 -13.62
CA GLU A 122 -0.30 -11.17 -13.39
C GLU A 122 -1.38 -10.07 -13.43
N LEU A 123 -1.06 -8.87 -12.96
CA LEU A 123 -1.98 -7.74 -12.99
C LEU A 123 -2.22 -7.26 -14.42
N THR A 124 -1.18 -7.27 -15.26
CA THR A 124 -1.18 -6.74 -16.63
C THR A 124 -1.31 -7.81 -17.72
N LYS A 125 -1.41 -9.11 -17.39
CA LYS A 125 -1.41 -10.22 -18.37
C LYS A 125 -2.43 -10.17 -19.52
N LYS A 126 -3.45 -9.32 -19.41
CA LYS A 126 -4.48 -9.12 -20.44
C LYS A 126 -4.27 -7.83 -21.26
N LEU A 127 -3.21 -7.08 -20.97
CA LEU A 127 -2.85 -5.84 -21.62
C LEU A 127 -1.54 -6.06 -22.37
N THR A 128 -1.42 -5.40 -23.52
CA THR A 128 -0.16 -5.21 -24.23
C THR A 128 0.72 -4.19 -23.50
N ALA A 129 2.01 -4.15 -23.83
CA ALA A 129 2.94 -3.18 -23.25
C ALA A 129 2.48 -1.72 -23.48
N ASP A 130 1.93 -1.42 -24.64
CA ASP A 130 1.42 -0.09 -24.99
C ASP A 130 0.17 0.29 -24.19
N GLU A 131 -0.73 -0.66 -23.95
CA GLU A 131 -1.90 -0.45 -23.09
C GLU A 131 -1.51 -0.23 -21.64
N VAL A 132 -0.48 -0.94 -21.13
CA VAL A 132 0.07 -0.72 -19.78
C VAL A 132 0.65 0.69 -19.68
N ALA A 133 1.49 1.10 -20.63
CA ALA A 133 2.09 2.43 -20.66
C ALA A 133 1.02 3.53 -20.73
N THR A 134 -0.03 3.32 -21.52
CA THR A 134 -1.17 4.24 -21.63
C THR A 134 -1.93 4.34 -20.30
N LEU A 135 -2.23 3.21 -19.66
CA LEU A 135 -2.92 3.18 -18.37
C LEU A 135 -2.12 3.90 -17.29
N GLU A 136 -0.81 3.64 -17.20
CA GLU A 136 0.06 4.34 -16.25
C GLU A 136 0.07 5.85 -16.46
N HIS A 137 0.16 6.30 -17.70
CA HIS A 137 0.10 7.72 -18.05
C HIS A 137 -1.21 8.37 -17.63
N LEU A 138 -2.35 7.71 -17.91
CA LEU A 138 -3.67 8.22 -17.53
C LEU A 138 -3.86 8.24 -16.01
N LEU A 139 -3.42 7.21 -15.28
CA LEU A 139 -3.49 7.18 -13.82
C LEU A 139 -2.62 8.27 -13.19
N LYS A 140 -1.41 8.52 -13.70
CA LYS A 140 -0.54 9.61 -13.24
C LYS A 140 -1.19 10.98 -13.41
N LYS A 141 -1.96 11.21 -14.48
CA LYS A 141 -2.74 12.45 -14.68
C LYS A 141 -3.89 12.64 -13.69
N VAL A 142 -4.38 11.57 -13.06
CA VAL A 142 -5.46 11.63 -12.06
C VAL A 142 -4.92 11.89 -10.65
N LEU A 143 -3.67 11.52 -10.39
CA LEU A 143 -2.99 11.82 -9.13
C LEU A 143 -2.64 13.33 -9.06
N PRO A 144 -2.75 13.98 -7.88
CA PRO A 144 -2.47 15.40 -7.70
C PRO A 144 -0.99 15.77 -7.90
#